data_AF-A0A2Z5WWC8-F1
#
_entry.id   AF-A0A2Z5WWC8-F1
#
_cell.length_a   1.000
_cell.length_b   1.000
_cell.length_c   1.000
_cell.angle_alpha   90.00
_cell.angle_beta   90.00
_cell.angle_gamma   90.00
#
_symmetry.space_group_name_H-M   'P 1'
#
loop_
_entity.id
_entity.type
_entity.pdbx_description
1 polymer ?
#
loop_
_entity_poly.entity_id
_entity_poly.type
_entity_poly.pdbx_seq_one_letter_code
_entity_poly.pdbx_strand_id
1 'polypeptide(L)'
;MIIDNGYSRPNSPSSGFYQSTPSSSIGTPWYVWLILLLIGGTITYFIIRALFCGSKSNVAKDLENDTVTVTKLQVALLSQAREVQSRLTELSLEVDTDTSDGLLTLLQESVLALIRTPENWTHVCSSSQAVKRDQAEGVFQTLSLTERSKFSHESLVNVGGRVSQRQAPIASPDKDPSAYIVVTLLIGTEHDKPLFGDIKNTQELQQALEAIASIPESHLLVFELLWSPQADSDSLTYDELLTEYTDMIQI
;
A
#
# COMPACT_ATOMS: atom_id res chain seq x y z
N MET A 1 -16.63 19.32 -85.47
CA MET A 1 -16.55 20.13 -84.23
C MET A 1 -16.38 19.15 -83.08
N ILE A 2 -15.30 19.33 -82.33
CA ILE A 2 -14.87 18.59 -81.13
C ILE A 2 -15.99 18.60 -80.07
N ILE A 3 -16.18 17.51 -79.31
CA ILE A 3 -16.15 17.47 -77.82
C ILE A 3 -15.82 16.02 -77.36
N ASP A 4 -14.77 15.95 -76.55
CA ASP A 4 -14.27 14.84 -75.74
C ASP A 4 -15.06 14.76 -74.42
N ASN A 5 -15.30 13.56 -73.88
CA ASN A 5 -15.49 13.37 -72.44
C ASN A 5 -15.54 11.89 -72.07
N GLY A 6 -14.50 11.45 -71.36
CA GLY A 6 -14.44 10.16 -70.68
C GLY A 6 -15.37 10.06 -69.48
N TYR A 7 -15.35 8.85 -68.89
CA TYR A 7 -15.91 8.35 -67.61
C TYR A 7 -16.49 6.95 -67.92
N SER A 8 -16.32 5.86 -67.18
CA SER A 8 -15.59 5.48 -65.97
C SER A 8 -15.61 3.96 -65.94
N ARG A 9 -14.52 3.31 -65.51
CA ARG A 9 -14.55 1.88 -65.15
C ARG A 9 -15.18 1.72 -63.76
N PRO A 10 -16.07 0.76 -63.50
CA PRO A 10 -16.49 0.45 -62.14
C PRO A 10 -15.40 -0.35 -61.39
N ASN A 11 -15.10 0.12 -60.19
CA ASN A 11 -14.16 -0.44 -59.23
C ASN A 11 -14.60 -1.82 -58.72
N SER A 12 -13.66 -2.76 -58.67
CA SER A 12 -13.73 -3.97 -57.85
C SER A 12 -13.50 -3.62 -56.38
N PRO A 13 -14.28 -4.14 -55.42
CA PRO A 13 -13.99 -3.95 -54.01
C PRO A 13 -12.86 -4.90 -53.57
N SER A 14 -11.74 -4.32 -53.12
CA SER A 14 -10.67 -5.03 -52.42
C SER A 14 -11.15 -5.44 -51.03
N SER A 15 -11.31 -6.74 -50.80
CA SER A 15 -11.52 -7.33 -49.47
C SER A 15 -10.24 -7.17 -48.64
N GLY A 16 -10.24 -6.19 -47.73
CA GLY A 16 -9.19 -6.03 -46.72
C GLY A 16 -9.29 -7.13 -45.66
N PHE A 17 -8.24 -7.93 -45.56
CA PHE A 17 -8.04 -8.84 -44.43
C PHE A 17 -7.70 -8.02 -43.19
N TYR A 18 -8.64 -7.88 -42.26
CA TYR A 18 -8.34 -7.43 -40.91
C TYR A 18 -7.61 -8.58 -40.18
N GLN A 19 -6.28 -8.49 -40.12
CA GLN A 19 -5.49 -9.30 -39.20
C GLN A 19 -5.77 -8.82 -37.78
N SER A 20 -6.50 -9.63 -37.03
CA SER A 20 -6.63 -9.50 -35.58
C SER A 20 -5.26 -9.79 -34.96
N THR A 21 -4.55 -8.75 -34.52
CA THR A 21 -3.41 -8.94 -33.62
C THR A 21 -3.96 -9.38 -32.25
N PRO A 22 -3.47 -10.49 -31.68
CA PRO A 22 -3.84 -10.84 -30.32
C PRO A 22 -3.20 -9.81 -29.40
N SER A 23 -4.03 -8.99 -28.74
CA SER A 23 -3.61 -8.19 -27.60
C SER A 23 -3.21 -9.16 -26.49
N SER A 24 -1.91 -9.37 -26.31
CA SER A 24 -1.38 -10.03 -25.13
C SER A 24 -1.64 -9.11 -23.93
N SER A 25 -2.76 -9.32 -23.25
CA SER A 25 -2.92 -8.85 -21.88
C SER A 25 -1.82 -9.52 -21.07
N ILE A 26 -0.79 -8.76 -20.69
CA ILE A 26 0.13 -9.15 -19.63
C ILE A 26 -0.71 -9.02 -18.36
N GLY A 27 -1.54 -10.04 -18.11
CA GLY A 27 -2.25 -10.18 -16.86
C GLY A 27 -1.20 -10.50 -15.82
N THR A 28 -1.12 -9.67 -14.78
CA THR A 28 -0.32 -9.95 -13.59
C THR A 28 -0.64 -11.38 -13.16
N PRO A 29 0.35 -12.28 -13.12
CA PRO A 29 0.09 -13.68 -12.92
C PRO A 29 -0.68 -13.89 -11.61
N TRP A 30 -1.65 -14.80 -11.61
CA TRP A 30 -2.48 -15.09 -10.44
C TRP A 30 -1.67 -15.49 -9.18
N TYR A 31 -0.41 -15.92 -9.35
CA TYR A 31 0.50 -16.17 -8.22
C TYR A 31 1.05 -14.90 -7.57
N VAL A 32 1.04 -13.74 -8.23
CA VAL A 32 1.34 -12.44 -7.60
C VAL A 32 0.28 -12.09 -6.57
N TRP A 33 -0.99 -12.37 -6.89
CA TRP A 33 -2.11 -12.28 -5.94
C TRP A 33 -1.97 -13.25 -4.77
N LEU A 34 -1.44 -14.46 -4.99
CA LEU A 34 -1.12 -15.39 -3.92
C LEU A 34 0.08 -14.95 -3.07
N ILE A 35 1.08 -14.31 -3.67
CA ILE A 35 2.27 -13.81 -2.97
C ILE A 35 1.89 -12.61 -2.09
N LEU A 36 1.06 -11.68 -2.55
CA LEU A 36 0.49 -10.61 -1.72
C LEU A 36 -0.38 -11.16 -0.57
N LEU A 37 -1.09 -12.27 -0.79
CA LEU A 37 -1.86 -12.96 0.24
C LEU A 37 -0.96 -13.74 1.22
N LEU A 38 0.20 -14.25 0.77
CA LEU A 38 1.15 -15.05 1.55
C LEU A 38 2.16 -14.22 2.35
N ILE A 39 2.56 -13.04 1.86
CA ILE A 39 3.49 -12.12 2.56
C ILE A 39 2.90 -11.67 3.92
N GLY A 40 1.58 -11.75 4.10
CA GLY A 40 0.94 -11.36 5.36
C GLY A 40 0.69 -12.46 6.40
N GLY A 41 0.75 -13.74 6.04
CA GLY A 41 0.11 -14.78 6.88
C GLY A 41 1.05 -15.57 7.79
N THR A 42 2.16 -16.07 7.25
CA THR A 42 2.86 -17.19 7.91
C THR A 42 4.33 -16.93 8.19
N ILE A 43 5.00 -16.08 7.41
CA ILE A 43 6.43 -15.82 7.57
C ILE A 43 6.65 -14.75 8.65
N THR A 44 5.86 -13.67 8.63
CA THR A 44 5.85 -12.63 9.68
C THR A 44 5.50 -13.20 11.07
N TYR A 45 4.58 -14.18 11.13
CA TYR A 45 4.17 -14.82 12.39
C TYR A 45 5.33 -15.53 13.11
N PHE A 46 6.26 -16.14 12.37
CA PHE A 46 7.40 -16.84 12.98
C PHE A 46 8.53 -15.89 13.41
N ILE A 47 8.76 -14.80 12.66
CA ILE A 47 9.82 -13.82 12.96
C ILE A 47 9.45 -12.93 14.14
N ILE A 48 8.20 -12.44 14.18
CA ILE A 48 7.68 -11.67 15.32
C ILE A 48 7.80 -12.51 16.60
N ARG A 49 7.37 -13.78 16.59
CA ARG A 49 7.50 -14.65 17.76
C ARG A 49 8.95 -14.88 18.19
N ALA A 50 9.91 -14.95 17.26
CA ALA A 50 11.33 -15.13 17.57
C ALA A 50 11.96 -13.87 18.19
N LEU A 51 11.61 -12.68 17.70
CA LEU A 51 12.13 -11.40 18.20
C LEU A 51 11.47 -10.97 19.51
N PHE A 52 10.18 -11.25 19.71
CA PHE A 52 9.45 -10.89 20.94
C PHE A 52 9.64 -11.88 22.11
N CYS A 53 10.08 -13.13 21.87
CA CYS A 53 10.35 -14.13 22.94
C CYS A 53 11.85 -14.51 23.10
N GLY A 54 12.75 -13.91 22.34
CA GLY A 54 14.13 -14.37 22.16
C GLY A 54 15.19 -13.67 23.00
N SER A 55 15.16 -13.76 24.34
CA SER A 55 16.39 -13.83 25.17
C SER A 55 16.08 -14.11 26.64
N LYS A 56 16.12 -15.39 27.03
CA LYS A 56 16.37 -15.77 28.43
C LYS A 56 17.88 -15.99 28.62
N SER A 57 18.66 -14.92 28.64
CA SER A 57 20.04 -14.96 29.14
C SER A 57 20.09 -14.39 30.56
N ASN A 58 20.36 -15.26 31.53
CA ASN A 58 20.61 -14.88 32.92
C ASN A 58 21.95 -14.13 33.03
N VAL A 59 21.97 -12.82 32.75
CA VAL A 59 23.10 -11.94 33.10
C VAL A 59 22.54 -10.57 33.47
N ALA A 60 22.73 -10.21 34.76
CA ALA A 60 22.70 -8.89 35.36
C ALA A 60 21.59 -7.90 34.97
N LYS A 61 20.75 -7.57 35.97
CA LYS A 61 19.89 -6.38 36.05
C LYS A 61 20.61 -5.13 35.51
N ASP A 62 20.34 -4.79 34.27
CA ASP A 62 20.39 -3.44 33.75
C ASP A 62 19.03 -3.21 33.09
N LEU A 63 18.46 -2.02 33.27
CA LEU A 63 17.04 -1.69 33.04
C LEU A 63 16.52 -2.19 31.67
N GLU A 64 15.95 -3.40 31.65
CA GLU A 64 15.32 -3.98 30.48
C GLU A 64 14.18 -3.05 30.09
N ASN A 65 14.30 -2.38 28.93
CA ASN A 65 13.25 -1.53 28.41
C ASN A 65 12.04 -2.41 28.11
N ASP A 66 11.14 -2.58 29.08
CA ASP A 66 9.93 -3.41 28.98
C ASP A 66 8.86 -2.77 28.09
N THR A 67 9.21 -1.70 27.37
CA THR A 67 8.30 -0.91 26.56
C THR A 67 8.68 -1.01 25.09
N VAL A 68 7.67 -1.24 24.26
CA VAL A 68 7.75 -1.27 22.81
C VAL A 68 6.77 -0.23 22.27
N THR A 69 7.21 0.55 21.30
CA THR A 69 6.34 1.49 20.61
C THR A 69 5.75 0.82 19.37
N VAL A 70 4.43 0.79 19.29
CA VAL A 70 3.69 0.38 18.08
C VAL A 70 3.17 1.63 17.40
N THR A 71 3.52 1.79 16.13
CA THR A 71 3.19 2.95 15.31
C THR A 71 2.41 2.52 14.08
N LYS A 72 1.28 3.19 13.82
CA LYS A 72 0.54 3.18 12.56
C LYS A 72 0.60 4.56 11.94
N LEU A 73 1.06 4.64 10.70
CA LEU A 73 0.93 5.84 9.86
C LEU A 73 0.22 5.46 8.57
N GLN A 74 -0.86 6.17 8.26
CA GLN A 74 -1.60 5.99 7.01
C GLN A 74 -1.60 7.31 6.25
N VAL A 75 -1.32 7.25 4.95
CA VAL A 75 -1.28 8.41 4.06
C VAL A 75 -2.17 8.12 2.86
N ALA A 76 -3.20 8.95 2.67
CA ALA A 76 -4.02 8.93 1.47
C ALA A 76 -3.39 9.80 0.38
N LEU A 77 -3.12 9.18 -0.76
CA LEU A 77 -2.52 9.76 -1.94
C LEU A 77 -3.57 9.91 -3.04
N LEU A 78 -3.49 10.95 -3.86
CA LEU A 78 -4.22 10.98 -5.13
C LEU A 78 -3.72 9.87 -6.06
N SER A 79 -4.63 9.23 -6.80
CA SER A 79 -4.37 8.08 -7.69
C SER A 79 -3.41 8.38 -8.87
N GLN A 80 -3.07 9.65 -9.10
CA GLN A 80 -1.96 10.01 -9.98
C GLN A 80 -0.62 9.44 -9.44
N ALA A 81 -0.58 9.05 -8.17
CA ALA A 81 0.50 8.33 -7.51
C ALA A 81 0.53 6.80 -7.77
N ARG A 82 -0.02 6.28 -8.89
CA ARG A 82 0.15 4.86 -9.29
C ARG A 82 1.63 4.44 -9.37
N GLU A 83 2.51 5.40 -9.62
CA GLU A 83 3.96 5.19 -9.54
C GLU A 83 4.40 4.72 -8.15
N VAL A 84 3.79 5.26 -7.08
CA VAL A 84 4.07 4.85 -5.70
C VAL A 84 3.64 3.38 -5.49
N GLN A 85 2.44 2.98 -5.90
CA GLN A 85 2.01 1.57 -5.80
C GLN A 85 2.94 0.62 -6.55
N SER A 86 3.33 0.99 -7.77
CA SER A 86 4.23 0.19 -8.60
C SER A 86 5.60 0.03 -7.92
N ARG A 87 6.14 1.13 -7.37
CA ARG A 87 7.40 1.13 -6.65
C ARG A 87 7.34 0.31 -5.36
N LEU A 88 6.27 0.44 -4.58
CA LEU A 88 6.07 -0.33 -3.34
C LEU A 88 5.91 -1.84 -3.65
N THR A 89 5.26 -2.17 -4.76
CA THR A 89 5.11 -3.56 -5.23
C THR A 89 6.44 -4.16 -5.65
N GLU A 90 7.22 -3.44 -6.46
CA GLU A 90 8.58 -3.85 -6.86
C GLU A 90 9.45 -4.09 -5.62
N LEU A 91 9.48 -3.12 -4.71
CA LEU A 91 10.27 -3.19 -3.48
C LEU A 91 9.87 -4.40 -2.61
N SER A 92 8.58 -4.67 -2.46
CA SER A 92 8.08 -5.81 -1.68
C SER A 92 8.42 -7.17 -2.28
N LEU A 93 8.70 -7.23 -3.58
CA LEU A 93 9.10 -8.46 -4.29
C LEU A 93 10.63 -8.67 -4.30
N GLU A 94 11.40 -7.58 -4.20
CA GLU A 94 12.86 -7.60 -4.26
C GLU A 94 13.52 -7.81 -2.88
N VAL A 95 12.89 -7.30 -1.82
CA VAL A 95 13.50 -7.22 -0.48
C VAL A 95 13.19 -8.45 0.36
N ASP A 96 14.23 -9.06 0.95
CA ASP A 96 14.09 -10.16 1.89
C ASP A 96 13.76 -9.65 3.31
N THR A 97 12.46 -9.61 3.62
CA THR A 97 11.94 -9.16 4.92
C THR A 97 12.23 -10.12 6.08
N ASP A 98 12.82 -11.29 5.81
CA ASP A 98 13.21 -12.24 6.86
C ASP A 98 14.53 -11.83 7.55
N THR A 99 15.21 -10.83 6.98
CA THR A 99 16.43 -10.24 7.50
C THR A 99 16.16 -8.85 8.08
N SER A 100 16.89 -8.47 9.14
CA SER A 100 16.80 -7.13 9.73
C SER A 100 17.17 -6.03 8.74
N ASP A 101 18.21 -6.25 7.93
CA ASP A 101 18.66 -5.34 6.87
C ASP A 101 17.59 -5.16 5.77
N GLY A 102 16.98 -6.25 5.32
CA GLY A 102 15.89 -6.18 4.35
C GLY A 102 14.66 -5.50 4.93
N LEU A 103 14.29 -5.79 6.17
CA LEU A 103 13.17 -5.12 6.84
C LEU A 103 13.39 -3.60 6.95
N LEU A 104 14.60 -3.17 7.32
CA LEU A 104 14.96 -1.76 7.37
C LEU A 104 14.96 -1.14 5.97
N THR A 105 15.48 -1.85 4.98
CA THR A 105 15.48 -1.40 3.58
C THR A 105 14.06 -1.18 3.07
N LEU A 106 13.15 -2.13 3.31
CA LEU A 106 11.74 -2.01 2.95
C LEU A 106 11.11 -0.77 3.61
N LEU A 107 11.38 -0.54 4.90
CA LEU A 107 10.89 0.63 5.63
C LEU A 107 11.40 1.94 5.02
N GLN A 108 12.71 2.06 4.82
CA GLN A 108 13.35 3.30 4.34
C GLN A 108 12.94 3.64 2.90
N GLU A 109 12.94 2.65 2.00
CA GLU A 109 12.55 2.86 0.60
C GLU A 109 11.05 3.15 0.47
N SER A 110 10.20 2.54 1.31
CA SER A 110 8.76 2.86 1.34
C SER A 110 8.51 4.30 1.78
N VAL A 111 9.19 4.73 2.85
CA VAL A 111 9.10 6.11 3.33
C VAL A 111 9.64 7.09 2.30
N LEU A 112 10.76 6.76 1.64
CA LEU A 112 11.34 7.58 0.58
C LEU A 112 10.41 7.72 -0.62
N ALA A 113 9.69 6.67 -1.00
CA ALA A 113 8.67 6.74 -2.05
C ALA A 113 7.57 7.74 -1.71
N LEU A 114 7.13 7.79 -0.44
CA LEU A 114 6.14 8.77 0.03
C LEU A 114 6.70 10.20 0.05
N ILE A 115 7.92 10.40 0.57
CA ILE A 115 8.59 11.71 0.66
C ILE A 115 8.84 12.32 -0.73
N ARG A 116 8.99 11.50 -1.77
CA ARG A 116 9.22 11.97 -3.15
C ARG A 116 7.97 12.56 -3.82
N THR A 117 6.79 12.33 -3.28
CA THR A 117 5.51 12.78 -3.87
C THR A 117 4.63 13.56 -2.88
N PRO A 118 5.14 14.62 -2.24
CA PRO A 118 4.39 15.37 -1.22
C PRO A 118 3.14 16.06 -1.79
N GLU A 119 3.15 16.39 -3.09
CA GLU A 119 2.01 17.00 -3.80
C GLU A 119 0.78 16.09 -3.91
N ASN A 120 0.97 14.79 -3.69
CA ASN A 120 -0.11 13.81 -3.76
C ASN A 120 -0.75 13.52 -2.39
N TRP A 121 -0.16 13.99 -1.28
CA TRP A 121 -0.70 13.77 0.07
C TRP A 121 -2.00 14.56 0.25
N THR A 122 -3.03 13.90 0.79
CA THR A 122 -4.34 14.53 1.00
C THR A 122 -4.88 14.33 2.39
N HIS A 123 -4.78 13.12 2.92
CA HIS A 123 -5.25 12.79 4.25
C HIS A 123 -4.22 11.93 5.00
N VAL A 124 -4.29 11.99 6.32
CA VAL A 124 -3.41 11.22 7.19
C VAL A 124 -4.21 10.63 8.35
N CYS A 125 -3.84 9.43 8.77
CA CYS A 125 -4.20 8.89 10.08
C CYS A 125 -2.91 8.46 10.77
N SER A 126 -2.73 8.85 12.03
CA SER A 126 -1.51 8.56 12.78
C SER A 126 -1.85 8.07 14.18
N SER A 127 -1.12 7.05 14.63
CA SER A 127 -1.19 6.53 15.99
C SER A 127 0.18 5.99 16.35
N SER A 128 0.72 6.41 17.49
CA SER A 128 1.98 5.88 18.01
C SER A 128 1.84 5.74 19.52
N GLN A 129 1.96 4.51 20.01
CA GLN A 129 1.72 4.18 21.42
C GLN A 129 2.83 3.29 21.98
N ALA A 130 3.37 3.71 23.11
CA ALA A 130 4.27 2.92 23.92
C ALA A 130 3.45 1.95 24.78
N VAL A 131 3.68 0.65 24.62
CA VAL A 131 2.99 -0.42 25.34
C VAL A 131 4.00 -1.39 25.94
N LYS A 132 3.57 -2.22 26.89
CA LYS A 132 4.44 -3.26 27.42
C LYS A 132 4.79 -4.28 26.35
N ARG A 133 6.01 -4.83 26.40
CA ARG A 133 6.51 -5.79 25.40
C ARG A 133 5.60 -7.01 25.27
N ASP A 134 5.01 -7.49 26.36
CA ASP A 134 4.07 -8.62 26.38
C ASP A 134 2.72 -8.34 25.70
N GLN A 135 2.35 -7.06 25.53
CA GLN A 135 1.12 -6.62 24.86
C GLN A 135 1.36 -6.17 23.42
N ALA A 136 2.60 -5.81 23.08
CA ALA A 136 2.95 -5.21 21.79
C ALA A 136 2.55 -6.07 20.59
N GLU A 137 2.79 -7.37 20.65
CA GLU A 137 2.42 -8.32 19.58
C GLU A 137 0.91 -8.32 19.34
N GLY A 138 0.10 -8.37 20.40
CA GLY A 138 -1.36 -8.36 20.31
C GLY A 138 -1.90 -7.05 19.72
N VAL A 139 -1.32 -5.91 20.11
CA VAL A 139 -1.68 -4.59 19.54
C VAL A 139 -1.32 -4.54 18.05
N PHE A 140 -0.10 -4.93 17.69
CA PHE A 140 0.36 -4.93 16.30
C PHE A 140 -0.50 -5.84 15.42
N GLN A 141 -0.77 -7.07 15.87
CA GLN A 141 -1.59 -8.03 15.13
C GLN A 141 -3.02 -7.53 14.95
N THR A 142 -3.60 -6.88 15.97
CA THR A 142 -4.94 -6.30 15.88
C THR A 142 -4.99 -5.19 14.83
N LEU A 143 -3.99 -4.30 14.81
CA LEU A 143 -3.87 -3.26 13.79
C LEU A 143 -3.71 -3.87 12.39
N SER A 144 -2.78 -4.82 12.22
CA SER A 144 -2.54 -5.53 10.97
C SER A 144 -3.80 -6.22 10.42
N LEU A 145 -4.51 -6.97 11.26
CA LEU A 145 -5.77 -7.64 10.87
C LEU A 145 -6.88 -6.65 10.53
N THR A 146 -6.98 -5.54 11.27
CA THR A 146 -7.98 -4.50 11.01
C THR A 146 -7.77 -3.89 9.63
N GLU A 147 -6.53 -3.54 9.28
CA GLU A 147 -6.23 -2.95 7.97
C GLU A 147 -6.39 -3.97 6.83
N ARG A 148 -5.92 -5.21 7.01
CA ARG A 148 -6.09 -6.28 6.00
C ARG A 148 -7.54 -6.70 5.78
N SER A 149 -8.40 -6.54 6.79
CA SER A 149 -9.83 -6.83 6.64
C SER A 149 -10.49 -5.94 5.58
N LYS A 150 -10.00 -4.71 5.40
CA LYS A 150 -10.52 -3.75 4.41
C LYS A 150 -10.33 -4.26 2.98
N PHE A 151 -9.22 -4.96 2.71
CA PHE A 151 -8.93 -5.53 1.38
C PHE A 151 -9.93 -6.61 0.97
N SER A 152 -10.45 -7.36 1.96
CA SER A 152 -11.46 -8.39 1.70
C SER A 152 -12.82 -7.78 1.34
N HIS A 153 -13.12 -6.59 1.88
CA HIS A 153 -14.31 -5.83 1.52
C HIS A 153 -14.21 -5.22 0.12
N GLU A 154 -13.03 -4.76 -0.31
CA GLU A 154 -12.79 -4.24 -1.67
C GLU A 154 -13.12 -5.27 -2.76
N SER A 155 -12.76 -6.54 -2.54
CA SER A 155 -12.97 -7.62 -3.51
C SER A 155 -14.43 -8.08 -3.63
N LEU A 156 -15.27 -7.76 -2.63
CA LEU A 156 -16.62 -8.31 -2.48
C LEU A 156 -17.62 -7.20 -2.13
N VAL A 157 -17.96 -6.34 -3.09
CA VAL A 157 -19.09 -5.41 -2.93
C VAL A 157 -20.40 -6.20 -3.09
N ASN A 158 -21.08 -6.47 -1.97
CA ASN A 158 -22.40 -7.08 -1.94
C ASN A 158 -23.48 -5.99 -2.06
N VAL A 159 -23.93 -5.71 -3.28
CA VAL A 159 -25.06 -4.80 -3.51
C VAL A 159 -26.33 -5.64 -3.63
N GLY A 160 -27.14 -5.68 -2.56
CA GLY A 160 -28.47 -6.31 -2.58
C GLY A 160 -28.50 -7.84 -2.65
N GLY A 161 -27.50 -8.54 -2.11
CA GLY A 161 -27.47 -10.02 -2.05
C GLY A 161 -26.79 -10.68 -3.25
N ARG A 162 -26.13 -9.90 -4.12
CA ARG A 162 -25.27 -10.40 -5.19
C ARG A 162 -23.86 -9.89 -4.95
N VAL A 163 -22.94 -10.82 -4.70
CA VAL A 163 -21.49 -10.55 -4.71
C VAL A 163 -21.12 -10.17 -6.14
N SER A 164 -20.73 -8.91 -6.34
CA SER A 164 -20.21 -8.44 -7.63
C SER A 164 -18.73 -8.12 -7.45
N GLN A 165 -17.88 -8.76 -8.24
CA GLN A 165 -16.46 -8.41 -8.32
C GLN A 165 -16.37 -6.98 -8.90
N ARG A 166 -15.61 -6.10 -8.24
CA ARG A 166 -15.45 -4.70 -8.64
C ARG A 166 -14.98 -4.63 -10.09
N GLN A 167 -15.84 -4.14 -10.98
CA GLN A 167 -15.42 -3.77 -12.34
C GLN A 167 -14.73 -2.41 -12.20
N ALA A 168 -13.43 -2.36 -12.48
CA ALA A 168 -12.67 -1.12 -12.47
C ALA A 168 -13.47 -0.04 -13.23
N PRO A 169 -13.71 1.14 -12.64
CA PRO A 169 -14.23 2.25 -13.42
C PRO A 169 -13.22 2.47 -14.54
N ILE A 170 -13.64 2.31 -15.80
CA ILE A 170 -12.83 2.75 -16.93
C ILE A 170 -12.65 4.24 -16.71
N ALA A 171 -11.45 4.64 -16.27
CA ALA A 171 -11.10 6.02 -16.03
C ALA A 171 -11.37 6.79 -17.32
N SER A 172 -12.50 7.47 -17.37
CA SER A 172 -12.74 8.51 -18.35
C SER A 172 -11.92 9.69 -17.82
N PRO A 173 -10.90 10.16 -18.56
CA PRO A 173 -9.92 11.14 -18.05
C PRO A 173 -10.54 12.49 -17.62
N ASP A 174 -11.84 12.67 -17.84
CA ASP A 174 -12.57 13.92 -17.61
C ASP A 174 -13.62 13.88 -16.47
N LYS A 175 -13.81 12.76 -15.74
CA LYS A 175 -14.99 12.64 -14.85
C LYS A 175 -14.81 12.12 -13.44
N ASP A 176 -13.62 11.74 -12.98
CA ASP A 176 -13.45 11.42 -11.55
C ASP A 176 -12.17 12.04 -10.95
N PRO A 177 -12.24 13.29 -10.47
CA PRO A 177 -11.10 14.01 -9.91
C PRO A 177 -10.68 13.51 -8.50
N SER A 178 -11.24 12.41 -8.01
CA SER A 178 -11.17 12.02 -6.58
C SER A 178 -10.94 10.52 -6.40
N ALA A 179 -9.92 10.01 -7.08
CA ALA A 179 -9.43 8.64 -6.89
C ALA A 179 -8.23 8.65 -5.94
N TYR A 180 -8.24 7.77 -4.94
CA TYR A 180 -7.29 7.72 -3.85
C TYR A 180 -6.65 6.35 -3.69
N ILE A 181 -5.44 6.35 -3.12
CA ILE A 181 -4.72 5.18 -2.66
C ILE A 181 -4.31 5.45 -1.21
N VAL A 182 -4.53 4.51 -0.31
CA VAL A 182 -4.07 4.59 1.07
C VAL A 182 -2.85 3.71 1.24
N VAL A 183 -1.72 4.30 1.63
CA VAL A 183 -0.53 3.57 2.08
C VAL A 183 -0.53 3.53 3.60
N THR A 184 -0.28 2.36 4.18
CA THR A 184 -0.25 2.12 5.62
C THR A 184 1.09 1.51 6.02
N LEU A 185 1.76 2.17 6.97
CA LEU A 185 3.01 1.75 7.59
C LEU A 185 2.70 1.32 9.02
N LEU A 186 2.91 0.04 9.34
CA LEU A 186 2.85 -0.46 10.71
C LEU A 186 4.27 -0.80 11.18
N ILE A 187 4.69 -0.21 12.29
CA ILE A 187 6.07 -0.30 12.76
C ILE A 187 6.05 -0.65 14.26
N GLY A 188 6.83 -1.64 14.66
CA GLY A 188 7.15 -1.92 16.05
C GLY A 188 8.61 -1.58 16.32
N THR A 189 8.87 -0.73 17.32
CA THR A 189 10.23 -0.34 17.69
C THR A 189 10.53 -0.55 19.18
N GLU A 190 11.79 -0.80 19.50
CA GLU A 190 12.29 -0.84 20.88
C GLU A 190 12.51 0.57 21.45
N HIS A 191 11.53 1.46 21.26
CA HIS A 191 11.53 2.80 21.82
C HIS A 191 10.58 2.88 23.01
N ASP A 192 10.94 3.67 24.02
CA ASP A 192 10.13 3.96 25.21
C ASP A 192 9.09 5.07 24.99
N LYS A 193 9.04 5.67 23.79
CA LYS A 193 8.22 6.84 23.48
C LYS A 193 7.60 6.73 22.08
N PRO A 194 6.42 7.35 21.87
CA PRO A 194 5.86 7.54 20.54
C PRO A 194 6.84 8.23 19.60
N LEU A 195 6.87 7.82 18.33
CA LEU A 195 7.76 8.41 17.31
C LEU A 195 7.36 9.84 16.95
N PHE A 196 6.06 10.13 17.01
CA PHE A 196 5.46 11.43 16.73
C PHE A 196 4.14 11.58 17.49
N GLY A 197 3.65 12.82 17.60
CA GLY A 197 2.31 13.14 18.09
C GLY A 197 1.29 13.18 16.94
N ASP A 198 0.15 13.83 17.20
CA ASP A 198 -0.87 14.07 16.16
C ASP A 198 -0.26 14.83 14.97
N ILE A 199 -0.53 14.34 13.75
CA ILE A 199 -0.14 14.99 12.49
C ILE A 199 -1.34 15.75 11.94
N LYS A 200 -1.23 17.07 11.75
CA LYS A 200 -2.33 17.98 11.37
C LYS A 200 -2.09 18.78 10.09
N ASN A 201 -0.90 18.66 9.51
CA ASN A 201 -0.52 19.36 8.28
C ASN A 201 0.60 18.59 7.57
N THR A 202 0.85 18.98 6.32
CA THR A 202 1.91 18.41 5.46
C THR A 202 3.31 18.49 6.08
N GLN A 203 3.64 19.57 6.81
CA GLN A 203 4.96 19.72 7.43
C GLN A 203 5.17 18.72 8.56
N GLU A 204 4.15 18.48 9.38
CA GLU A 204 4.17 17.46 10.43
C GLU A 204 4.21 16.05 9.84
N LEU A 205 3.54 15.80 8.71
CA LEU A 205 3.61 14.51 8.01
C LEU A 205 5.03 14.24 7.48
N GLN A 206 5.64 15.25 6.86
CA GLN A 206 7.03 15.20 6.40
C GLN A 206 7.97 14.82 7.56
N GLN A 207 7.84 15.50 8.71
CA GLN A 207 8.66 15.23 9.90
C GLN A 207 8.43 13.82 10.46
N ALA A 208 7.17 13.34 10.47
CA ALA A 208 6.85 11.98 10.91
C ALA A 208 7.47 10.93 9.99
N LEU A 209 7.41 11.12 8.68
CA LEU A 209 8.06 10.25 7.69
C LEU A 209 9.59 10.26 7.88
N GLU A 210 10.20 11.44 8.03
CA GLU A 210 11.64 11.56 8.30
C GLU A 210 12.06 10.87 9.62
N ALA A 211 11.24 10.96 10.66
CA ALA A 211 11.45 10.26 11.93
C ALA A 211 11.38 8.73 11.76
N ILE A 212 10.45 8.23 10.94
CA ILE A 212 10.37 6.80 10.61
C ILE A 212 11.61 6.36 9.83
N ALA A 213 12.01 7.08 8.77
CA ALA A 213 13.20 6.74 7.98
C ALA A 213 14.51 6.74 8.79
N SER A 214 14.54 7.51 9.88
CA SER A 214 15.70 7.64 10.78
C SER A 214 15.78 6.55 11.86
N ILE A 215 14.85 5.59 11.88
CA ILE A 215 14.89 4.47 12.83
C ILE A 215 16.15 3.63 12.55
N PRO A 216 17.01 3.39 13.56
CA PRO A 216 18.17 2.51 13.39
C PRO A 216 17.72 1.06 13.33
N GLU A 217 18.44 0.22 12.57
CA GLU A 217 18.18 -1.22 12.44
C GLU A 217 17.99 -1.91 13.80
N SER A 218 18.84 -1.56 14.77
CA SER A 218 18.82 -2.14 16.12
C SER A 218 17.56 -1.84 16.92
N HIS A 219 16.78 -0.83 16.54
CA HIS A 219 15.51 -0.50 17.20
C HIS A 219 14.29 -0.97 16.40
N LEU A 220 14.44 -1.43 15.16
CA LEU A 220 13.34 -1.92 14.34
C LEU A 220 13.05 -3.38 14.68
N LEU A 221 11.91 -3.64 15.33
CA LEU A 221 11.50 -5.00 15.69
C LEU A 221 10.66 -5.65 14.60
N VAL A 222 9.75 -4.89 14.00
CA VAL A 222 8.85 -5.36 12.95
C VAL A 222 8.43 -4.17 12.08
N PHE A 223 8.29 -4.42 10.79
CA PHE A 223 7.70 -3.49 9.83
C PHE A 223 6.71 -4.25 8.95
N GLU A 224 5.56 -3.64 8.70
CA GLU A 224 4.59 -4.12 7.75
C GLU A 224 4.11 -2.96 6.87
N LEU A 225 4.24 -3.17 5.56
CA LEU A 225 3.78 -2.26 4.52
C LEU A 225 2.48 -2.80 3.92
N LEU A 226 1.49 -1.92 3.81
CA LEU A 226 0.17 -2.21 3.29
C LEU A 226 -0.26 -1.08 2.36
N TRP A 227 -1.01 -1.37 1.30
CA TRP A 227 -1.68 -0.34 0.51
C TRP A 227 -3.08 -0.78 0.08
N SER A 228 -3.97 0.18 -0.16
CA SER A 228 -5.32 -0.07 -0.66
C SER A 228 -5.67 0.97 -1.73
N PRO A 229 -6.28 0.58 -2.85
CA PRO A 229 -6.60 -0.80 -3.24
C PRO A 229 -5.36 -1.60 -3.67
N GLN A 230 -5.44 -2.93 -3.65
CA GLN A 230 -4.33 -3.81 -4.05
C GLN A 230 -4.17 -3.97 -5.57
N ALA A 231 -5.23 -3.77 -6.34
CA ALA A 231 -5.17 -3.87 -7.80
C ALA A 231 -4.68 -2.56 -8.40
N ASP A 232 -3.62 -2.60 -9.21
CA ASP A 232 -3.06 -1.42 -9.87
C ASP A 232 -4.07 -0.68 -10.76
N SER A 233 -5.14 -1.35 -11.20
CA SER A 233 -6.22 -0.77 -11.99
C SER A 233 -7.25 0.00 -11.15
N ASP A 234 -7.27 -0.19 -9.84
CA ASP A 234 -8.34 0.22 -8.94
C ASP A 234 -7.95 1.43 -8.07
N SER A 235 -8.94 2.12 -7.53
CA SER A 235 -8.77 3.28 -6.66
C SER A 235 -9.97 3.48 -5.75
N LEU A 236 -9.76 4.06 -4.57
CA LEU A 236 -10.85 4.48 -3.69
C LEU A 236 -11.46 5.78 -4.21
N THR A 237 -12.77 5.85 -4.25
CA THR A 237 -13.50 7.12 -4.38
C THR A 237 -13.40 7.91 -3.07
N TYR A 238 -13.76 9.20 -3.11
CA TYR A 238 -13.81 10.01 -1.89
C TYR A 238 -14.76 9.43 -0.82
N ASP A 239 -15.94 8.95 -1.23
CA ASP A 239 -16.92 8.39 -0.30
C ASP A 239 -16.41 7.09 0.35
N GLU A 240 -15.70 6.24 -0.41
CA GLU A 240 -15.07 5.03 0.12
C GLU A 240 -13.94 5.37 1.09
N LEU A 241 -13.10 6.36 0.77
CA LEU A 241 -12.07 6.86 1.69
C LEU A 241 -12.70 7.27 3.03
N LEU A 242 -13.77 8.07 2.99
CA LEU A 242 -14.45 8.52 4.22
C LEU A 242 -15.19 7.41 4.97
N THR A 243 -15.63 6.36 4.27
CA THR A 243 -16.39 5.25 4.87
C THR A 243 -15.47 4.16 5.46
N GLU A 244 -14.36 3.86 4.78
CA GLU A 244 -13.43 2.79 5.16
C GLU A 244 -12.27 3.29 6.03
N TYR A 245 -11.95 4.58 5.94
CA TYR A 245 -10.89 5.25 6.69
C TYR A 245 -11.43 6.46 7.47
N THR A 246 -12.44 6.22 8.30
CA THR A 246 -13.17 7.24 9.08
C THR A 246 -12.29 8.11 9.98
N ASP A 247 -11.11 7.61 10.36
CA ASP A 247 -10.19 8.27 11.29
C ASP A 247 -9.14 9.14 10.58
N MET A 248 -9.17 9.20 9.25
CA MET A 248 -8.29 10.06 8.47
C MET A 248 -8.74 11.51 8.52
N ILE A 249 -7.76 12.41 8.66
CA ILE A 249 -7.97 13.85 8.60
C ILE A 249 -7.29 14.43 7.36
N GLN A 250 -7.91 15.45 6.76
CA GLN A 250 -7.33 16.18 5.64
C GLN A 250 -6.21 17.11 6.14
N ILE A 251 -5.12 17.22 5.36
CA ILE A 251 -3.91 18.01 5.71
C ILE A 251 -3.46 18.96 4.61
#